data_AF-A0A241V254-F1
#
_entry.id   AF-A0A241V254-F1
#
_cell.length_a   1.000
_cell.length_b   1.000
_cell.length_c   1.000
_cell.angle_alpha   90.00
_cell.angle_beta   90.00
_cell.angle_gamma   90.00
#
_symmetry.space_group_name_H-M   'P 1'
#
loop_
_entity.id
_entity.type
_entity.pdbx_description
1 polymer ?
#
loop_
_entity_poly.entity_id
_entity_poly.type
_entity_poly.pdbx_seq_one_letter_code
_entity_poly.pdbx_strand_id
1 'polypeptide(L)'
;MSIQKGIKTPGVYTDVNINTQRTGLIANTHKVLFITNDDQPDDSSMPISIYDKSKADANFGVNSEAGRMITAAIKTNSLVDVQILGKP
;
A
#
# COMPACT_ATOMS: atom_id res chain seq x y z
N MET A 1 20.05 34.75 -30.99
CA MET A 1 20.35 33.99 -29.76
C MET A 1 19.25 32.96 -29.58
N SER A 2 19.59 31.67 -29.58
CA SER A 2 18.60 30.58 -29.48
C SER A 2 18.42 30.17 -28.02
N ILE A 3 17.20 30.24 -27.50
CA ILE A 3 16.86 29.88 -26.12
C ILE A 3 16.80 28.34 -26.03
N GLN A 4 17.53 27.75 -25.08
CA GLN A 4 17.57 26.31 -24.88
C GLN A 4 16.17 25.73 -24.62
N LYS A 5 15.86 24.63 -25.32
CA LYS A 5 14.61 23.86 -25.18
C LYS A 5 14.48 23.38 -23.73
N GLY A 6 13.49 23.90 -23.01
CA GLY A 6 13.22 23.56 -21.60
C GLY A 6 13.34 24.73 -20.62
N ILE A 7 13.84 25.89 -21.06
CA ILE A 7 13.80 27.10 -20.24
C ILE A 7 12.39 27.70 -20.30
N LYS A 8 11.67 27.45 -19.22
CA LYS A 8 10.36 27.98 -18.86
C LYS A 8 10.36 29.52 -18.93
N THR A 9 9.55 30.11 -19.80
CA THR A 9 9.46 31.58 -19.98
C THR A 9 8.97 32.28 -18.71
N PRO A 10 9.40 33.52 -18.41
CA PRO A 10 8.89 34.25 -17.25
C PRO A 10 7.36 34.41 -17.33
N GLY A 11 6.64 33.87 -16.35
CA GLY A 11 5.17 33.87 -16.27
C GLY A 11 4.70 33.23 -14.97
N VAL A 12 3.46 33.50 -14.57
CA VAL A 12 2.86 32.88 -13.38
C VAL A 12 2.51 31.43 -13.73
N TYR A 13 3.22 30.49 -13.11
CA TYR A 13 2.98 29.06 -13.27
C TYR A 13 1.78 28.64 -12.41
N THR A 14 0.62 28.43 -13.04
CA THR A 14 -0.60 27.92 -12.38
C THR A 14 -0.66 26.39 -12.30
N ASP A 15 0.28 25.70 -12.92
CA ASP A 15 0.34 24.24 -12.90
C ASP A 15 0.80 23.77 -11.51
N VAL A 16 -0.14 23.20 -10.76
CA VAL A 16 0.17 22.53 -9.49
C VAL A 16 0.82 21.19 -9.79
N ASN A 17 2.01 20.97 -9.25
CA ASN A 17 2.70 19.68 -9.36
C ASN A 17 2.01 18.64 -8.45
N ILE A 18 1.07 17.87 -9.03
CA ILE A 18 0.35 16.77 -8.38
C ILE A 18 1.24 15.56 -8.01
N ASN A 19 2.50 15.55 -8.45
CA ASN A 19 3.47 14.48 -8.16
C ASN A 19 4.50 14.86 -7.08
N THR A 20 4.51 16.11 -6.58
CA THR A 20 5.37 16.47 -5.45
C THR A 20 4.75 15.96 -4.16
N GLN A 21 5.41 14.94 -3.58
CA GLN A 21 5.24 14.56 -2.19
C GLN A 21 5.25 15.82 -1.31
N ARG A 22 4.19 16.06 -0.53
CA ARG A 22 4.17 17.18 0.43
C ARG A 22 5.33 16.97 1.40
N THR A 23 6.35 17.81 1.31
CA THR A 23 7.41 17.90 2.31
C THR A 23 6.79 18.27 3.66
N GLY A 24 6.91 17.38 4.63
CA GLY A 24 6.38 17.55 5.99
C GLY A 24 5.32 16.52 6.42
N LEU A 25 4.80 15.68 5.52
CA LEU A 25 4.07 14.48 5.94
C LEU A 25 5.08 13.42 6.39
N ILE A 26 4.98 12.98 7.64
CA ILE A 26 5.80 11.87 8.13
C ILE A 26 5.51 10.66 7.25
N ALA A 27 6.56 9.99 6.77
CA ALA A 27 6.41 8.76 5.99
C ALA A 27 5.58 7.78 6.82
N ASN A 28 4.50 7.25 6.24
CA ASN A 28 3.69 6.26 6.93
C ASN A 28 4.49 4.94 7.00
N THR A 29 5.23 4.76 8.09
CA THR A 29 6.02 3.56 8.39
C THR A 29 5.23 2.56 9.23
N HIS A 30 3.93 2.82 9.46
CA HIS A 30 3.12 1.97 10.31
C HIS A 30 2.81 0.67 9.57
N LYS A 31 3.29 -0.44 10.15
CA LYS A 31 2.95 -1.78 9.72
C LYS A 31 1.87 -2.34 10.61
N VAL A 32 0.82 -2.90 10.00
CA VAL A 32 -0.27 -3.57 10.72
C VAL A 32 -0.16 -5.06 10.48
N LEU A 33 -0.08 -5.84 11.55
CA LEU A 33 -0.11 -7.30 11.51
C LEU A 33 -1.53 -7.79 11.83
N PHE A 34 -2.14 -8.51 10.89
CA PHE A 34 -3.36 -9.26 11.12
C PHE A 34 -3.03 -10.70 11.48
N ILE A 35 -3.54 -11.16 12.61
CA ILE A 35 -3.50 -12.55 13.02
C ILE A 35 -4.89 -13.12 12.77
N THR A 36 -4.99 -14.11 11.89
CA THR A 36 -6.27 -14.70 11.49
C THR A 36 -6.31 -16.18 11.83
N ASN A 37 -7.52 -16.76 11.85
CA ASN A 37 -7.67 -18.21 12.04
C ASN A 37 -7.57 -18.99 10.73
N ASP A 38 -7.21 -18.33 9.62
CA ASP A 38 -7.01 -19.00 8.34
C ASP A 38 -5.75 -19.88 8.39
N ASP A 39 -5.75 -20.94 7.60
CA ASP A 39 -4.57 -21.79 7.42
C ASP A 39 -3.44 -20.97 6.76
N GLN A 40 -2.25 -21.02 7.35
CA GLN A 40 -1.09 -20.37 6.76
C GLN A 40 -0.63 -21.15 5.51
N PRO A 41 -0.47 -20.51 4.34
CA PRO A 41 -0.12 -21.21 3.10
C PRO A 41 1.30 -21.80 3.09
N ASP A 42 2.19 -21.29 3.93
CA ASP A 42 3.54 -21.83 4.14
C ASP A 42 3.66 -22.35 5.58
N ASP A 43 4.29 -23.52 5.78
CA ASP A 43 4.67 -24.05 7.11
C ASP A 43 5.66 -23.15 7.89
N SER A 44 6.04 -22.01 7.31
CA SER A 44 6.85 -21.01 7.99
C SER A 44 5.95 -20.12 8.86
N SER A 45 6.29 -19.99 10.15
CA SER A 45 5.62 -19.07 11.08
C SER A 45 5.94 -17.59 10.81
N MET A 46 6.24 -17.22 9.56
CA MET A 46 6.61 -15.87 9.14
C MET A 46 5.40 -15.15 8.55
N PRO A 47 5.14 -13.89 8.95
CA PRO A 47 4.06 -13.09 8.36
C PRO A 47 4.28 -12.82 6.87
N ILE A 48 3.22 -12.94 6.09
CA ILE A 48 3.21 -12.67 4.65
C ILE A 48 2.74 -11.23 4.43
N SER A 49 3.50 -10.45 3.66
CA SER A 49 3.11 -9.07 3.32
C SER A 49 2.11 -9.09 2.18
N ILE A 50 0.90 -8.58 2.40
CA ILE A 50 -0.19 -8.61 1.42
C ILE A 50 -0.80 -7.22 1.28
N TYR A 51 -0.90 -6.78 0.03
CA TYR A 51 -1.24 -5.39 -0.33
C TYR A 51 -2.61 -5.25 -1.01
N ASP A 52 -3.18 -6.36 -1.46
CA ASP A 52 -4.39 -6.38 -2.27
C ASP A 52 -5.21 -7.64 -2.00
N LYS A 53 -6.52 -7.53 -2.25
CA LYS A 53 -7.45 -8.63 -2.04
C LYS A 53 -7.10 -9.85 -2.89
N SER A 54 -6.60 -9.67 -4.12
CA SER A 54 -6.32 -10.81 -5.01
C SER A 54 -5.22 -11.71 -4.46
N LYS A 55 -4.16 -11.12 -3.88
CA LYS A 55 -3.11 -11.88 -3.20
C LYS A 55 -3.59 -12.53 -1.91
N ALA A 56 -4.49 -11.89 -1.17
CA ALA A 56 -5.11 -12.49 0.01
C ALA A 56 -5.95 -13.73 -0.37
N ASP A 57 -6.78 -13.61 -1.41
CA ASP A 57 -7.62 -14.71 -1.89
C ASP A 57 -6.78 -15.85 -2.49
N ALA A 58 -5.62 -15.55 -3.10
CA ALA A 58 -4.70 -16.55 -3.62
C ALA A 58 -3.94 -17.32 -2.52
N ASN A 59 -3.55 -16.64 -1.44
CA ASN A 59 -2.76 -17.21 -0.36
C ASN A 59 -3.61 -17.88 0.72
N PHE A 60 -4.71 -17.26 1.13
CA PHE A 60 -5.55 -17.72 2.24
C PHE A 60 -6.91 -18.26 1.79
N GLY A 61 -7.19 -18.24 0.48
CA GLY A 61 -8.47 -18.68 -0.08
C GLY A 61 -9.52 -17.57 -0.19
N VAL A 62 -10.49 -17.79 -1.07
CA VAL A 62 -11.57 -16.83 -1.37
C VAL A 62 -12.44 -16.61 -0.14
N ASN A 63 -12.66 -15.35 0.23
CA ASN A 63 -13.45 -14.93 1.41
C ASN A 63 -12.87 -15.37 2.78
N SER A 64 -11.56 -15.64 2.84
CA SER A 64 -10.80 -15.80 4.09
C SER A 64 -10.95 -14.63 5.06
N GLU A 65 -10.67 -14.84 6.33
CA GLU A 65 -10.62 -13.75 7.32
C GLU A 65 -9.54 -12.73 6.90
N ALA A 66 -8.40 -13.21 6.40
CA ALA A 66 -7.31 -12.43 5.80
C ALA A 66 -7.79 -11.49 4.68
N GLY A 67 -8.52 -12.02 3.70
CA GLY A 67 -9.06 -11.23 2.59
C GLY A 67 -10.08 -10.18 3.04
N ARG A 68 -10.90 -10.49 4.04
CA ARG A 68 -11.87 -9.54 4.63
C ARG A 68 -11.17 -8.42 5.41
N MET A 69 -10.14 -8.74 6.19
CA MET A 69 -9.36 -7.76 6.95
C MET A 69 -8.61 -6.80 6.03
N ILE A 70 -7.99 -7.29 4.95
CA ILE A 70 -7.33 -6.42 3.96
C ILE A 70 -8.32 -5.53 3.24
N THR A 71 -9.47 -6.06 2.85
CA THR A 71 -10.51 -5.25 2.20
C THR A 71 -10.98 -4.12 3.12
N ALA A 72 -11.15 -4.38 4.42
CA ALA A 72 -11.49 -3.36 5.40
C ALA A 72 -10.35 -2.35 5.63
N ALA A 73 -9.10 -2.81 5.68
CA ALA A 73 -7.92 -1.96 5.87
C ALA A 73 -7.70 -1.00 4.68
N ILE A 74 -7.75 -1.51 3.44
CA ILE A 74 -7.60 -0.70 2.22
C ILE A 74 -8.72 0.35 2.13
N LYS A 75 -9.95 -0.02 2.52
CA LYS A 75 -11.10 0.89 2.49
C LYS A 75 -11.03 1.99 3.55
N THR A 76 -10.32 1.77 4.65
CA THR A 76 -10.21 2.74 5.77
C THR A 76 -8.98 3.63 5.66
N ASN A 77 -7.86 3.14 5.10
CA ASN A 77 -6.65 3.92 4.91
C ASN A 77 -5.78 3.34 3.78
N SER A 78 -5.62 4.10 2.69
CA SER A 78 -4.86 3.68 1.51
C SER A 78 -3.33 3.68 1.68
N LEU A 79 -2.81 4.06 2.86
CA LEU A 79 -1.37 4.20 3.14
C LEU A 79 -0.81 3.12 4.08
N VAL A 80 -1.55 2.05 4.40
CA VAL A 80 -1.15 1.05 5.40
C VAL A 80 -0.38 -0.11 4.76
N ASP A 81 0.80 -0.42 5.29
CA ASP A 81 1.57 -1.64 4.96
C ASP A 81 1.04 -2.80 5.84
N VAL A 82 0.46 -3.82 5.22
CA VAL A 82 -0.26 -4.90 5.91
C VAL A 82 0.51 -6.21 5.82
N GLN A 83 0.64 -6.90 6.94
CA GLN A 83 1.18 -8.26 7.05
C GLN A 83 0.13 -9.18 7.66
N ILE A 84 0.08 -10.45 7.22
CA ILE A 84 -0.87 -11.45 7.70
C ILE A 84 -0.13 -12.69 8.19
N LEU A 85 -0.58 -13.25 9.32
CA LEU A 85 -0.15 -14.52 9.87
C LEU A 85 -1.37 -15.39 10.21
N GLY A 86 -1.54 -16.49 9.49
CA GLY A 86 -2.49 -17.55 9.78
C GLY A 86 -2.03 -18.46 10.91
N LYS A 87 -2.94 -19.26 11.44
CA LYS A 87 -2.64 -20.22 12.50
C LYS A 87 -2.10 -21.52 11.89
N PRO A 88 -1.14 -22.20 12.54
CA PRO A 88 -0.77 -23.57 12.16
C PRO A 88 -1.90 -24.56 12.46
#